data_AF-A0A6M0B136-F1
#
_entry.id   AF-A0A6M0B136-F1
#
_cell.length_a   1.000
_cell.length_b   1.000
_cell.length_c   1.000
_cell.angle_alpha   90.00
_cell.angle_beta   90.00
_cell.angle_gamma   90.00
#
_symmetry.space_group_name_H-M   'P 1'
#
loop_
_entity.id
_entity.type
_entity.pdbx_description
1 polymer ?
#
loop_
_entity_poly.entity_id
_entity_poly.type
_entity_poly.pdbx_seq_one_letter_code
_entity_poly.pdbx_strand_id
1 'polypeptide(L)'
;MDVISLIPVIVKATKFVFNEVGKWLQQVQTRSSNITPESSELALPENAPLLTQQQFAVLEANPSHLMAVINVELAKTNAYEIESLVKQIQIHRRNLVDFETAETELAVLTPPHIKRGIEREATEISKKSVRLKALLEQVYGRRIENA
;
A
#
# COMPACT_ATOMS: atom_id res chain seq x y z
N MET A 1 -13.65 4.13 19.63
CA MET A 1 -13.13 5.14 18.69
C MET A 1 -14.29 5.71 17.91
N ASP A 2 -14.44 7.03 17.87
CA ASP A 2 -15.48 7.69 17.08
C ASP A 2 -15.17 7.62 15.58
N VAL A 3 -16.21 7.55 14.75
CA VAL A 3 -16.12 7.50 13.27
C VAL A 3 -15.21 8.58 12.71
N ILE A 4 -15.34 9.79 13.25
CA ILE A 4 -14.60 10.99 12.83
C ILE A 4 -13.09 10.83 13.03
N SER A 5 -12.67 10.04 14.03
CA SER A 5 -11.25 9.80 14.32
C SER A 5 -10.57 8.83 13.36
N LEU A 6 -11.33 8.04 12.59
CA LEU A 6 -10.80 7.00 11.70
C LEU A 6 -10.60 7.47 10.26
N ILE A 7 -11.40 8.43 9.80
CA ILE A 7 -11.30 8.99 8.44
C ILE A 7 -9.88 9.51 8.14
N PRO A 8 -9.19 10.22 9.05
CA PRO A 8 -7.81 10.63 8.81
C PRO A 8 -6.85 9.46 8.55
N VAL A 9 -7.06 8.30 9.16
CA VAL A 9 -6.24 7.09 8.95
C VAL A 9 -6.45 6.56 7.54
N ILE A 10 -7.72 6.43 7.11
CA ILE A 10 -8.08 5.96 5.78
C ILE A 10 -7.52 6.89 4.70
N VAL A 11 -7.67 8.21 4.88
CA VAL A 11 -7.15 9.23 3.95
C VAL A 11 -5.63 9.14 3.85
N LYS A 12 -4.91 9.07 4.97
CA LYS A 12 -3.44 8.93 4.99
C LYS A 12 -2.99 7.66 4.27
N ALA A 13 -3.65 6.53 4.51
CA ALA A 13 -3.33 5.28 3.84
C ALA A 13 -3.60 5.33 2.34
N THR A 14 -4.67 6.01 1.91
CA THR A 14 -5.00 6.18 0.50
C THR A 14 -3.96 7.04 -0.22
N LYS A 15 -3.53 8.14 0.42
CA LYS A 15 -2.39 8.95 -0.07
C LYS A 15 -1.11 8.15 -0.17
N PHE A 16 -0.84 7.32 0.83
CA PHE A 16 0.32 6.44 0.83
C PHE A 16 0.30 5.48 -0.37
N VAL A 17 -0.84 4.89 -0.69
CA VAL A 17 -1.00 4.02 -1.88
C VAL A 17 -0.76 4.80 -3.18
N PHE A 18 -1.36 5.98 -3.34
CA PHE A 18 -1.19 6.78 -4.57
C PHE A 18 0.22 7.35 -4.77
N ASN A 19 0.91 7.74 -3.68
CA ASN A 19 2.17 8.48 -3.80
C ASN A 19 3.42 7.60 -3.73
N GLU A 20 3.38 6.56 -2.91
CA GLU A 20 4.58 5.83 -2.48
C GLU A 20 4.56 4.39 -3.02
N VAL A 21 3.46 3.67 -2.83
CA VAL A 21 3.38 2.24 -3.13
C VAL A 21 3.54 1.95 -4.62
N GLY A 22 2.89 2.71 -5.51
CA GLY A 22 2.98 2.47 -6.97
C GLY A 22 4.38 2.66 -7.54
N LYS A 23 5.06 3.74 -7.13
CA LYS A 23 6.47 3.98 -7.52
C LYS A 23 7.39 2.86 -7.06
N TRP A 24 7.14 2.31 -5.87
CA TRP A 24 8.00 1.28 -5.29
C TRP A 24 7.76 -0.09 -5.86
N LEU A 25 6.50 -0.48 -6.10
CA LEU A 25 6.18 -1.75 -6.75
C LEU A 25 6.83 -1.83 -8.14
N GLN A 26 6.79 -0.74 -8.91
CA GLN A 26 7.46 -0.68 -10.21
C GLN A 26 8.99 -0.83 -10.08
N GLN A 27 9.63 -0.13 -9.13
CA GLN A 27 11.08 -0.21 -8.90
C GLN A 27 11.54 -1.59 -8.42
N VAL A 28 10.73 -2.25 -7.59
CA VAL A 28 11.00 -3.60 -7.08
C VAL A 28 10.79 -4.66 -8.17
N GLN A 29 9.73 -4.55 -8.98
CA GLN A 29 9.46 -5.47 -10.08
C GLN A 29 10.49 -5.39 -11.21
N THR A 30 11.04 -4.21 -11.51
CA THR A 30 12.12 -4.08 -12.50
C THR A 30 13.41 -4.77 -12.04
N ARG A 31 13.63 -4.90 -10.73
CA ARG A 31 14.83 -5.52 -10.15
C ARG A 31 14.67 -6.99 -9.84
N SER A 32 13.44 -7.44 -9.58
CA SER A 32 13.15 -8.82 -9.25
C SER A 32 12.16 -9.39 -10.26
N SER A 33 12.69 -10.04 -11.30
CA SER A 33 11.91 -10.67 -12.38
C SER A 33 10.97 -11.79 -11.91
N ASN A 34 11.00 -12.16 -10.62
CA ASN A 34 10.29 -13.29 -10.04
C ASN A 34 9.19 -12.91 -9.04
N ILE A 35 8.94 -11.61 -8.78
CA ILE A 35 7.89 -11.19 -7.83
C ILE A 35 6.58 -10.98 -8.60
N THR A 36 5.80 -12.05 -8.72
CA THR A 36 4.39 -11.95 -9.12
C THR A 36 3.58 -11.52 -7.90
N PRO A 37 2.94 -10.33 -7.91
CA PRO A 37 2.05 -9.95 -6.82
C PRO A 37 0.90 -10.96 -6.74
N GLU A 38 0.75 -11.63 -5.60
CA GLU A 38 -0.38 -12.51 -5.32
C GLU A 38 -1.67 -11.68 -5.32
N SER A 39 -2.68 -12.10 -6.10
CA SER A 39 -4.01 -11.46 -6.11
C SER A 39 -4.67 -11.59 -4.74
N SER A 40 -5.28 -10.50 -4.26
CA SER A 40 -6.04 -10.54 -2.99
C SER A 40 -7.40 -11.18 -3.20
N GLU A 41 -7.80 -12.10 -2.31
CA GLU A 41 -9.17 -12.64 -2.24
C GLU A 41 -10.24 -11.57 -1.97
N LEU A 42 -9.83 -10.40 -1.48
CA LEU A 42 -10.72 -9.26 -1.19
C LEU A 42 -10.90 -8.30 -2.37
N ALA A 43 -10.36 -8.62 -3.55
CA ALA A 43 -10.43 -7.75 -4.72
C ALA A 43 -11.88 -7.47 -5.14
N LEU A 44 -12.20 -6.21 -5.39
CA LEU A 44 -13.48 -5.83 -5.98
C LEU A 44 -13.60 -6.37 -7.42
N PRO A 45 -14.82 -6.63 -7.90
CA PRO A 45 -15.04 -7.08 -9.27
C PRO A 45 -14.50 -6.04 -10.27
N GLU A 46 -14.05 -6.49 -11.45
CA GLU A 46 -13.30 -5.62 -12.38
C GLU A 46 -14.08 -4.40 -12.87
N ASN A 47 -15.42 -4.50 -12.89
CA ASN A 47 -16.35 -3.45 -13.30
C ASN A 47 -16.66 -2.41 -12.20
N ALA A 48 -16.11 -2.58 -10.99
CA ALA A 48 -16.30 -1.60 -9.93
C ALA A 48 -15.65 -0.24 -10.32
N PRO A 49 -16.30 0.89 -9.95
CA PRO A 49 -15.82 2.21 -10.30
C PRO A 49 -14.40 2.44 -9.80
N LEU A 50 -13.55 2.99 -10.66
CA LEU A 50 -12.16 3.32 -10.34
C LEU A 50 -12.10 4.65 -9.57
N LEU A 51 -11.27 4.70 -8.53
CA LEU A 51 -10.86 5.87 -7.79
C LEU A 51 -9.44 6.25 -8.21
N THR A 52 -9.32 7.31 -9.01
CA THR A 52 -8.04 7.86 -9.44
C THR A 52 -7.49 8.83 -8.39
N GLN A 53 -6.19 9.13 -8.46
CA GLN A 53 -5.55 10.11 -7.57
C GLN A 53 -6.23 11.49 -7.64
N GLN A 54 -6.62 11.92 -8.85
CA GLN A 54 -7.31 13.20 -9.07
C GLN A 54 -8.71 13.21 -8.44
N GLN A 55 -9.48 12.14 -8.64
CA GLN A 55 -10.81 12.01 -8.03
C GLN A 55 -10.72 11.99 -6.51
N PHE A 56 -9.70 11.33 -5.96
CA PHE A 56 -9.46 11.33 -4.53
C PHE A 56 -9.11 12.72 -3.98
N ALA A 57 -8.28 13.49 -4.69
CA ALA A 57 -7.96 14.87 -4.29
C ALA A 57 -9.22 15.77 -4.24
N VAL A 58 -10.14 15.60 -5.19
CA VAL A 58 -11.43 16.31 -5.18
C VAL A 58 -12.32 15.89 -4.01
N LEU A 59 -12.35 14.59 -3.67
CA LEU A 59 -13.08 14.09 -2.51
C LEU A 59 -12.50 14.61 -1.20
N GLU A 60 -11.17 14.61 -1.06
CA GLU A 60 -10.51 15.12 0.14
C GLU A 60 -10.80 16.61 0.37
N ALA A 61 -10.86 17.41 -0.69
CA ALA A 61 -11.21 18.83 -0.60
C ALA A 61 -12.66 19.09 -0.13
N ASN A 62 -13.51 18.06 -0.10
CA ASN A 62 -14.91 18.16 0.35
C ASN A 62 -15.24 17.10 1.42
N PRO A 63 -15.08 17.41 2.72
CA PRO A 63 -15.25 16.46 3.81
C PRO A 63 -16.63 15.77 3.85
N SER A 64 -17.69 16.48 3.48
CA SER A 64 -19.04 15.93 3.44
C SER A 64 -19.18 14.84 2.38
N HIS A 65 -18.59 15.04 1.19
CA HIS A 65 -18.58 14.04 0.14
C HIS A 65 -17.66 12.86 0.47
N LEU A 66 -16.50 13.12 1.09
CA LEU A 66 -15.60 12.05 1.54
C LEU A 66 -16.28 11.12 2.54
N MET A 67 -16.98 11.68 3.53
CA MET A 67 -17.75 10.90 4.51
C MET A 67 -18.86 10.07 3.86
N ALA A 68 -19.50 10.58 2.81
CA ALA A 68 -20.56 9.87 2.11
C ALA A 68 -20.06 8.70 1.26
N VAL A 69 -18.80 8.75 0.80
CA VAL A 69 -18.20 7.68 -0.02
C VAL A 69 -17.55 6.59 0.84
N ILE A 70 -17.05 6.94 2.03
CA ILE A 70 -16.44 5.98 2.95
C ILE A 70 -17.53 5.14 3.62
N ASN A 71 -17.45 3.81 3.46
CA ASN A 71 -18.23 2.89 4.27
C ASN A 71 -17.71 2.92 5.71
N VAL A 72 -18.48 3.57 6.59
CA VAL A 72 -18.12 3.81 7.99
C VAL A 72 -17.94 2.53 8.80
N GLU A 73 -18.74 1.50 8.54
CA GLU A 73 -18.66 0.23 9.28
C GLU A 73 -17.38 -0.53 8.91
N LEU A 74 -17.08 -0.61 7.61
CA LEU A 74 -15.83 -1.20 7.14
C LEU A 74 -14.62 -0.40 7.58
N ALA A 75 -14.70 0.94 7.57
CA ALA A 75 -13.63 1.79 8.08
C ALA A 75 -13.37 1.52 9.57
N LYS A 76 -14.41 1.30 10.39
CA LYS A 76 -14.25 0.91 11.80
C LYS A 76 -13.54 -0.43 11.96
N THR A 77 -13.99 -1.44 11.22
CA THR A 77 -13.44 -2.80 11.31
C THR A 77 -11.99 -2.85 10.82
N ASN A 78 -11.68 -2.14 9.74
CA ASN A 78 -10.41 -2.28 9.04
C ASN A 78 -9.36 -1.23 9.42
N ALA A 79 -9.72 -0.13 10.11
CA ALA A 79 -8.79 0.97 10.37
C ALA A 79 -7.50 0.55 11.08
N TYR A 80 -7.58 -0.35 12.08
CA TYR A 80 -6.40 -0.84 12.78
C TYR A 80 -5.49 -1.67 11.86
N GLU A 81 -6.06 -2.51 11.01
CA GLU A 81 -5.31 -3.31 10.04
C GLU A 81 -4.66 -2.40 9.00
N ILE A 82 -5.39 -1.42 8.47
CA ILE A 82 -4.91 -0.41 7.52
C ILE A 82 -3.73 0.37 8.12
N GLU A 83 -3.86 0.87 9.35
CA GLU A 83 -2.78 1.60 10.03
C GLU A 83 -1.56 0.70 10.27
N SER A 84 -1.79 -0.54 10.70
CA SER A 84 -0.74 -1.53 10.94
C SER A 84 0.01 -1.87 9.65
N LEU A 85 -0.70 -2.07 8.54
CA LEU A 85 -0.09 -2.36 7.24
C LEU A 85 0.77 -1.20 6.76
N VAL A 86 0.32 0.05 6.88
CA VAL A 86 1.13 1.23 6.54
C VAL A 86 2.43 1.24 7.34
N LYS A 87 2.37 1.03 8.67
CA LYS A 87 3.56 0.98 9.53
C LYS A 87 4.49 -0.16 9.13
N GLN A 88 3.96 -1.34 8.88
CA GLN A 88 4.76 -2.51 8.49
C GLN A 88 5.44 -2.30 7.14
N ILE A 89 4.75 -1.73 6.15
CA ILE A 89 5.34 -1.41 4.84
C ILE A 89 6.50 -0.41 5.02
N GLN A 90 6.33 0.61 5.86
CA GLN A 90 7.40 1.58 6.15
C GLN A 90 8.62 0.94 6.82
N ILE A 91 8.40 -0.02 7.75
CA ILE A 91 9.48 -0.77 8.39
C ILE A 91 10.24 -1.62 7.37
N HIS A 92 9.52 -2.42 6.58
CA HIS A 92 10.13 -3.24 5.53
C HIS A 92 10.87 -2.38 4.51
N ARG A 93 10.36 -1.18 4.20
CA ARG A 93 11.04 -0.25 3.30
C ARG A 93 12.36 0.24 3.88
N ARG A 94 12.41 0.56 5.17
CA ARG A 94 13.66 0.95 5.85
C ARG A 94 14.69 -0.18 5.76
N ASN A 95 14.28 -1.39 6.13
CA ASN A 95 15.15 -2.56 6.06
C ASN A 95 15.66 -2.83 4.64
N LEU A 96 14.78 -2.68 3.64
CA LEU A 96 15.16 -2.83 2.23
C LEU A 96 16.24 -1.83 1.85
N VAL A 97 16.11 -0.55 2.23
CA VAL A 97 17.14 0.48 1.98
C VAL A 97 18.46 0.10 2.65
N ASP A 98 18.43 -0.41 3.88
CA ASP A 98 19.63 -0.84 4.60
C ASP A 98 20.35 -1.98 3.86
N PHE A 99 19.60 -2.98 3.38
CA PHE A 99 20.17 -4.07 2.57
C PHE A 99 20.68 -3.59 1.21
N GLU A 100 19.96 -2.72 0.51
CA GLU A 100 20.37 -2.14 -0.78
C GLU A 100 21.65 -1.31 -0.65
N THR A 101 21.78 -0.56 0.45
CA THR A 101 22.97 0.23 0.76
C THR A 101 24.17 -0.71 0.97
N ALA A 102 23.99 -1.75 1.78
CA ALA A 102 25.04 -2.73 2.04
C ALA A 102 25.44 -3.53 0.79
N GLU A 103 24.48 -3.90 -0.09
CA GLU A 103 24.79 -4.52 -1.39
C GLU A 103 25.61 -3.58 -2.27
N THR A 104 25.28 -2.28 -2.29
CA THR A 104 26.01 -1.27 -3.07
C THR A 104 27.44 -1.10 -2.56
N GLU A 105 27.62 -1.03 -1.23
CA GLU A 105 28.93 -0.87 -0.60
C GLU A 105 29.84 -2.09 -0.79
N LEU A 106 29.28 -3.30 -0.74
CA LEU A 106 30.04 -4.55 -0.86
C LEU A 106 30.22 -5.01 -2.31
N ALA A 107 29.33 -4.59 -3.21
CA ALA A 107 29.34 -4.91 -4.64
C ALA A 107 29.57 -6.42 -4.90
N VAL A 108 30.74 -6.80 -5.42
CA VAL A 108 31.09 -8.19 -5.74
C VAL A 108 31.25 -9.07 -4.49
N LEU A 109 31.54 -8.47 -3.34
CA LEU A 109 31.70 -9.15 -2.05
C LEU A 109 30.37 -9.32 -1.29
N THR A 110 29.24 -8.94 -1.88
CA THR A 110 27.93 -8.98 -1.22
C THR A 110 27.59 -10.39 -0.72
N PRO A 111 27.42 -10.57 0.60
CA PRO A 111 27.01 -11.85 1.16
C PRO A 111 25.62 -12.30 0.67
N PRO A 112 25.40 -13.62 0.48
CA PRO A 112 24.10 -14.14 0.04
C PRO A 112 22.91 -13.83 0.96
N HIS A 113 23.15 -13.49 2.23
CA HIS A 113 22.07 -13.11 3.15
C HIS A 113 21.53 -11.69 2.86
N ILE A 114 22.34 -10.80 2.29
CA ILE A 114 21.90 -9.44 1.92
C ILE A 114 20.95 -9.51 0.73
N LYS A 115 21.32 -10.25 -0.32
CA LYS A 115 20.45 -10.47 -1.49
C LYS A 115 19.11 -11.09 -1.12
N ARG A 116 19.14 -12.13 -0.28
CA ARG A 116 17.92 -12.74 0.29
C ARG A 116 17.12 -11.77 1.16
N GLY A 117 17.79 -10.87 1.87
CA GLY A 117 17.15 -9.78 2.62
C GLY A 117 16.38 -8.85 1.70
N ILE A 118 17.01 -8.36 0.63
CA ILE A 118 16.37 -7.52 -0.40
C ILE A 118 15.12 -8.19 -0.96
N GLU A 119 15.23 -9.44 -1.43
CA GLU A 119 14.12 -10.21 -1.98
C GLU A 119 12.98 -10.39 -0.97
N ARG A 120 13.31 -10.70 0.28
CA ARG A 120 12.34 -10.89 1.36
C ARG A 120 11.59 -9.59 1.67
N GLU A 121 12.30 -8.50 1.92
CA GLU A 121 11.67 -7.22 2.26
C GLU A 121 10.82 -6.69 1.10
N ALA A 122 11.30 -6.84 -0.14
CA ALA A 122 10.54 -6.54 -1.36
C ALA A 122 9.23 -7.35 -1.44
N THR A 123 9.28 -8.65 -1.17
CA THR A 123 8.11 -9.54 -1.18
C THR A 123 7.11 -9.12 -0.09
N GLU A 124 7.57 -8.83 1.12
CA GLU A 124 6.72 -8.40 2.23
C GLU A 124 6.04 -7.06 1.94
N ILE A 125 6.75 -6.10 1.34
CA ILE A 125 6.18 -4.83 0.89
C ILE A 125 5.07 -5.10 -0.14
N SER A 126 5.33 -5.96 -1.13
CA SER A 126 4.37 -6.28 -2.18
C SER A 126 3.08 -6.88 -1.63
N LYS A 127 3.20 -7.95 -0.82
CA LYS A 127 2.04 -8.63 -0.21
C LYS A 127 1.21 -7.67 0.65
N LYS A 128 1.86 -6.89 1.51
CA LYS A 128 1.17 -5.94 2.40
C LYS A 128 0.54 -4.79 1.63
N SER A 129 1.18 -4.32 0.56
CA SER A 129 0.64 -3.28 -0.31
C SER A 129 -0.62 -3.73 -1.02
N VAL A 130 -0.64 -4.96 -1.55
CA VAL A 130 -1.84 -5.57 -2.15
C VAL A 130 -2.97 -5.67 -1.13
N ARG A 131 -2.67 -6.14 0.10
CA ARG A 131 -3.66 -6.23 1.18
C ARG A 131 -4.20 -4.86 1.58
N LEU A 132 -3.32 -3.88 1.76
CA LEU A 132 -3.69 -2.51 2.11
C LEU A 132 -4.63 -1.92 1.05
N LYS A 133 -4.28 -2.10 -0.23
CA LYS A 133 -5.10 -1.65 -1.34
C LYS A 133 -6.48 -2.29 -1.30
N ALA A 134 -6.57 -3.61 -1.16
CA ALA A 134 -7.86 -4.32 -1.12
C ALA A 134 -8.77 -3.83 0.03
N LEU A 135 -8.20 -3.59 1.22
CA LEU A 135 -8.96 -3.04 2.34
C LEU A 135 -9.50 -1.63 2.04
N LEU A 136 -8.68 -0.78 1.43
CA LEU A 136 -9.10 0.57 1.04
C LEU A 136 -10.17 0.51 -0.06
N GLU A 137 -10.02 -0.37 -1.05
CA GLU A 137 -11.01 -0.59 -2.10
C GLU A 137 -12.38 -0.96 -1.52
N GLN A 138 -12.41 -1.86 -0.52
CA GLN A 138 -13.62 -2.20 0.20
C GLN A 138 -14.22 -1.02 0.97
N VAL A 139 -13.37 -0.22 1.64
CA VAL A 139 -13.83 0.95 2.39
C VAL A 139 -14.46 2.00 1.48
N TYR A 140 -13.94 2.21 0.26
CA TYR A 140 -14.52 3.15 -0.70
C TYR A 140 -15.60 2.53 -1.61
N GLY A 141 -15.74 1.21 -1.64
CA GLY A 141 -16.54 0.50 -2.64
C GLY A 141 -16.08 0.76 -4.08
N ARG A 142 -14.80 1.09 -4.26
CA ARG A 142 -14.19 1.51 -5.54
C ARG A 142 -12.84 0.85 -5.71
N ARG A 143 -12.50 0.47 -6.94
CA ARG A 143 -11.13 0.03 -7.24
C ARG A 143 -10.19 1.22 -7.10
N ILE A 144 -8.97 1.01 -6.65
CA ILE A 144 -7.97 2.07 -6.55
C ILE A 144 -7.03 1.93 -7.74
N GLU A 145 -6.74 3.05 -8.41
CA GLU A 145 -5.77 3.07 -9.50
C GLU A 145 -4.38 2.61 -9.03
N ASN A 146 -3.73 1.75 -9.80
CA ASN A 146 -2.31 1.45 -9.58
C ASN A 146 -1.51 2.67 -10.02
N ALA A 147 -0.78 3.29 -9.10
CA ALA A 147 0.19 4.34 -9.42
C ALA A 147 1.44 3.77 -10.13
#